data_AF-A0A4W5PWI2-F1
#
_entry.id   AF-A0A4W5PWI2-F1
#
_cell.length_a   1.000
_cell.length_b   1.000
_cell.length_c   1.000
_cell.angle_alpha   90.00
_cell.angle_beta   90.00
_cell.angle_gamma   90.00
#
_symmetry.space_group_name_H-M   'P 1'
#
loop_
_entity.id
_entity.type
_entity.pdbx_description
1 polymer ?
#
loop_
_entity_poly.entity_id
_entity_poly.type
_entity_poly.pdbx_seq_one_letter_code
_entity_poly.pdbx_strand_id
1 'polypeptide(L)'
;MAGAQPGVHALQLKPVFVSESLRKGNKFMKWDDDSTMVTPVTLRVDPQGYFLYWTDQNKDTDLLDIAYIKDARNGKCTKTPKDMKLRELLDVSTLVGKMENRMLTVVSGPDMVNITYLNFMAFQEEIAKEWAEELFGLASNLLAQNMSREACLEKAIFRMFSADRKRVETALENCNLPSGRVRSTYSLSLSLYHSLPLPIYPCFQVCSSPFFIYMLSF
;
A
#
# COMPACT_ATOMS: atom_id res chain seq x y z
N MET A 1 41.91 -27.40 -3.62
CA MET A 1 41.05 -26.77 -2.58
C MET A 1 40.34 -25.60 -3.22
N ALA A 2 39.08 -25.77 -3.65
CA ALA A 2 38.31 -24.68 -4.24
C ALA A 2 37.89 -23.70 -3.14
N GLY A 3 38.32 -22.44 -3.25
CA GLY A 3 37.89 -21.38 -2.34
C GLY A 3 36.45 -21.00 -2.65
N ALA A 4 35.52 -21.39 -1.78
CA ALA A 4 34.17 -20.84 -1.80
C ALA A 4 34.23 -19.39 -1.30
N GLN A 5 33.94 -18.42 -2.17
CA GLN A 5 33.64 -17.07 -1.74
C GLN A 5 32.27 -17.09 -1.05
N PRO A 6 32.12 -16.63 0.20
CA PRO A 6 30.81 -16.41 0.80
C PRO A 6 30.13 -15.31 -0.01
N GLY A 7 29.17 -15.69 -0.85
CA GLY A 7 28.32 -14.74 -1.56
C GLY A 7 27.50 -13.97 -0.53
N VAL A 8 27.99 -12.79 -0.13
CA VAL A 8 27.19 -11.82 0.60
C VAL A 8 26.18 -11.28 -0.42
N HIS A 9 25.05 -11.95 -0.58
CA HIS A 9 23.87 -11.34 -1.18
C HIS A 9 23.41 -10.23 -0.22
N ALA A 10 24.08 -9.08 -0.26
CA ALA A 10 23.62 -7.89 0.43
C ALA A 10 22.24 -7.57 -0.13
N LEU A 11 21.21 -7.71 0.71
CA LEU A 11 19.83 -7.38 0.36
C LEU A 11 19.79 -5.90 -0.03
N GLN A 12 19.64 -5.60 -1.33
CA GLN A 12 19.53 -4.23 -1.81
C GLN A 12 18.12 -3.72 -1.54
N LEU A 13 17.94 -3.09 -0.39
CA LEU A 13 16.69 -2.44 -0.01
C LEU A 13 16.41 -1.26 -0.96
N LYS A 14 15.22 -1.23 -1.54
CA LYS A 14 14.78 -0.13 -2.40
C LYS A 14 13.97 0.89 -1.58
N PRO A 15 14.30 2.19 -1.71
CA PRO A 15 13.41 3.28 -1.34
C PRO A 15 11.95 3.03 -1.73
N VAL A 16 11.01 3.51 -0.93
CA VAL A 16 9.60 3.61 -1.34
C VAL A 16 9.53 4.50 -2.58
N PHE A 17 8.87 3.99 -3.61
CA PHE A 17 8.61 4.70 -4.84
C PHE A 17 7.15 4.44 -5.21
N VAL A 18 6.38 5.49 -5.44
CA VAL A 18 4.98 5.39 -5.85
C VAL A 18 4.87 5.81 -7.30
N SER A 19 4.38 4.91 -8.15
CA SER A 19 4.22 5.17 -9.58
C SER A 19 3.34 6.40 -9.86
N GLU A 20 3.55 7.06 -11.01
CA GLU A 20 2.68 8.18 -11.39
C GLU A 20 1.22 7.77 -11.57
N SER A 21 0.98 6.52 -11.98
CA SER A 21 -0.35 5.93 -12.13
C SER A 21 -1.09 5.97 -10.80
N LEU A 22 -0.48 5.42 -9.74
CA LEU A 22 -1.04 5.40 -8.39
C LEU A 22 -1.23 6.81 -7.79
N ARG A 23 -0.32 7.74 -8.08
CA ARG A 23 -0.39 9.13 -7.59
C ARG A 23 -1.49 9.95 -8.26
N LYS A 24 -1.62 9.84 -9.60
CA LYS A 24 -2.69 10.50 -10.36
C LYS A 24 -4.05 9.87 -10.03
N GLY A 25 -4.03 8.56 -9.81
CA GLY A 25 -5.17 7.73 -9.45
C GLY A 25 -5.93 7.22 -10.67
N ASN A 26 -6.61 6.10 -10.46
CA ASN A 26 -7.47 5.48 -11.47
C ASN A 26 -8.88 5.32 -10.91
N LYS A 27 -9.86 5.24 -11.82
CA LYS A 27 -11.26 5.03 -11.45
C LYS A 27 -11.51 3.54 -11.25
N PHE A 28 -12.25 3.21 -10.20
CA PHE A 28 -12.68 1.87 -9.87
C PHE A 28 -14.16 1.86 -9.47
N MET A 29 -14.78 0.70 -9.57
CA MET A 29 -16.06 0.40 -8.93
C MET A 29 -15.80 -0.31 -7.61
N LYS A 30 -16.11 0.33 -6.47
CA LYS A 30 -16.05 -0.28 -5.14
C LYS A 30 -17.35 -1.05 -4.87
N TRP A 31 -17.23 -2.24 -4.31
CA TRP A 31 -18.38 -3.07 -3.94
C TRP A 31 -18.11 -3.86 -2.65
N ASP A 32 -19.16 -4.37 -2.03
CA ASP A 32 -19.12 -5.17 -0.80
C ASP A 32 -19.97 -6.44 -0.96
N ASP A 33 -19.60 -7.53 -0.28
CA ASP A 33 -20.39 -8.77 -0.28
C ASP A 33 -21.73 -8.58 0.47
N ASP A 34 -21.76 -7.69 1.47
CA ASP A 34 -22.93 -7.46 2.34
C ASP A 34 -23.84 -6.32 1.83
N SER A 35 -23.49 -5.70 0.69
CA SER A 35 -24.23 -4.60 0.07
C SER A 35 -24.47 -4.86 -1.41
N THR A 36 -25.65 -4.51 -1.91
CA THR A 36 -25.97 -4.55 -3.35
C THR A 36 -25.55 -3.28 -4.08
N MET A 37 -24.82 -2.38 -3.41
CA MET A 37 -24.39 -1.11 -3.99
C MET A 37 -22.99 -1.20 -4.60
N VAL A 38 -22.86 -0.61 -5.79
CA VAL A 38 -21.59 -0.38 -6.47
C VAL A 38 -21.35 1.13 -6.51
N THR A 39 -20.22 1.57 -5.96
CA THR A 39 -19.89 3.00 -5.89
C THR A 39 -18.68 3.29 -6.76
N PRO A 40 -18.81 4.17 -7.76
CA PRO A 40 -17.66 4.67 -8.51
C PRO A 40 -16.75 5.50 -7.59
N VAL A 41 -15.47 5.15 -7.54
CA VAL A 41 -14.47 5.84 -6.72
C VAL A 41 -13.20 6.12 -7.54
N THR A 42 -12.44 7.12 -7.12
CA THR A 42 -11.08 7.35 -7.63
C THR A 42 -10.09 6.91 -6.58
N LEU A 43 -9.36 5.82 -6.84
CA LEU A 43 -8.32 5.29 -5.96
C LEU A 43 -7.01 6.04 -6.18
N ARG A 44 -6.30 6.36 -5.10
CA ARG A 44 -5.01 7.07 -5.11
C ARG A 44 -4.10 6.59 -3.98
N VAL A 45 -2.80 6.72 -4.21
CA VAL A 45 -1.77 6.59 -3.17
C VAL A 45 -1.03 7.91 -3.05
N ASP A 46 -0.78 8.34 -1.82
CA ASP A 46 -0.03 9.57 -1.60
C ASP A 46 1.43 9.42 -2.07
N PRO A 47 2.13 10.52 -2.40
CA PRO A 47 3.49 10.44 -2.93
C PRO A 47 4.53 9.76 -2.02
N GLN A 48 4.28 9.71 -0.70
CA GLN A 48 5.17 9.06 0.27
C GLN A 48 4.82 7.57 0.49
N GLY A 49 3.71 7.08 -0.06
CA GLY A 49 3.28 5.69 0.06
C GLY A 49 2.80 5.31 1.46
N TYR A 50 2.20 6.26 2.19
CA TYR A 50 1.66 6.04 3.54
C TYR A 50 0.23 5.52 3.52
N PHE A 51 -0.59 6.01 2.60
CA PHE A 51 -2.03 5.85 2.60
C PHE A 51 -2.55 5.53 1.20
N LEU A 52 -3.35 4.48 1.13
CA LEU A 52 -4.29 4.25 0.04
C LEU A 52 -5.56 4.99 0.41
N TYR A 53 -6.09 5.82 -0.48
CA TYR A 53 -7.34 6.54 -0.24
C TYR A 53 -8.20 6.52 -1.49
N TRP A 54 -9.50 6.65 -1.28
CA TRP A 54 -10.45 6.70 -2.38
C TRP A 54 -11.53 7.73 -2.11
N THR A 55 -11.85 8.47 -3.17
CA THR A 55 -12.86 9.52 -3.12
C THR A 55 -14.04 9.11 -3.98
N ASP A 56 -15.24 9.18 -3.41
CA ASP A 56 -16.48 8.91 -4.12
C ASP A 56 -16.99 10.16 -4.90
N GLN A 57 -18.16 10.04 -5.51
CA GLN A 57 -18.81 11.13 -6.24
C GLN A 57 -19.32 12.28 -5.35
N ASN A 58 -19.55 12.03 -4.05
CA ASN A 58 -19.97 13.02 -3.06
C ASN A 58 -18.79 13.81 -2.48
N LYS A 59 -17.56 13.48 -2.91
CA LYS A 59 -16.29 13.99 -2.38
C LYS A 59 -15.97 13.48 -0.97
N ASP A 60 -16.65 12.43 -0.54
CA ASP A 60 -16.30 11.72 0.68
C ASP A 60 -15.06 10.89 0.40
N THR A 61 -14.07 11.00 1.29
CA THR A 61 -12.76 10.35 1.13
C THR A 61 -12.51 9.42 2.30
N ASP A 62 -12.37 8.14 1.99
CA ASP A 62 -11.91 7.12 2.92
C ASP A 62 -10.41 6.92 2.77
N LEU A 63 -9.78 6.43 3.83
CA LEU A 63 -8.33 6.31 3.92
C LEU A 63 -7.94 5.02 4.65
N LEU A 64 -7.06 4.26 4.03
CA LEU A 64 -6.44 3.04 4.53
C LEU A 64 -4.94 3.24 4.70
N ASP A 65 -4.44 2.90 5.88
CA ASP A 65 -3.00 2.84 6.13
C ASP A 65 -2.38 1.65 5.39
N ILE A 66 -1.40 1.93 4.51
CA ILE A 66 -0.71 0.89 3.73
C ILE A 66 0.02 -0.10 4.64
N ALA A 67 0.44 0.30 5.84
CA ALA A 67 1.07 -0.60 6.81
C ALA A 67 0.11 -1.70 7.32
N TYR A 68 -1.22 -1.50 7.18
CA TYR A 68 -2.21 -2.51 7.53
C TYR A 68 -2.58 -3.43 6.37
N ILE A 69 -2.10 -3.17 5.15
CA ILE A 69 -2.30 -4.08 4.02
C ILE A 69 -1.46 -5.35 4.27
N LYS A 70 -2.12 -6.50 4.23
CA LYS A 70 -1.51 -7.82 4.36
C LYS A 70 -1.27 -8.47 3.00
N ASP A 71 -2.12 -8.17 2.04
CA ASP A 71 -2.09 -8.74 0.69
C ASP A 71 -2.90 -7.85 -0.29
N ALA A 72 -2.53 -7.86 -1.56
CA ALA A 72 -3.27 -7.20 -2.64
C ALA A 72 -3.36 -8.15 -3.84
N ARG A 73 -4.59 -8.55 -4.18
CA ARG A 73 -4.86 -9.63 -5.12
C ARG A 73 -5.48 -9.10 -6.41
N ASN A 74 -5.12 -9.72 -7.52
CA ASN A 74 -5.71 -9.51 -8.83
C ASN A 74 -6.14 -10.86 -9.47
N GLY A 75 -7.06 -10.81 -10.44
CA GLY A 75 -7.41 -11.97 -11.26
C GLY A 75 -8.13 -13.05 -10.48
N LYS A 76 -7.78 -14.32 -10.75
CA LYS A 76 -8.45 -15.50 -10.16
C LYS A 76 -8.35 -15.59 -8.64
N CYS A 77 -7.41 -14.87 -8.02
CA CYS A 77 -7.22 -14.85 -6.56
C CYS A 77 -8.12 -13.82 -5.86
N THR A 78 -8.90 -13.04 -6.60
CA THR A 78 -9.81 -12.02 -6.06
C THR A 78 -11.13 -12.63 -5.63
N LYS A 79 -11.85 -11.90 -4.77
CA LYS A 79 -13.24 -12.24 -4.48
C LYS A 79 -14.09 -11.92 -5.71
N THR A 80 -14.92 -12.87 -6.12
CA THR A 80 -15.99 -12.64 -7.09
C THR A 80 -17.30 -12.35 -6.34
N PRO A 81 -18.12 -11.39 -6.78
CA PRO A 81 -19.41 -11.13 -6.15
C PRO A 81 -20.27 -12.39 -6.19
N LYS A 82 -20.87 -12.78 -5.06
CA LYS A 82 -21.76 -13.95 -5.00
C LYS A 82 -23.18 -13.60 -5.41
N ASP A 83 -23.61 -12.39 -5.09
CA ASP A 83 -24.94 -11.90 -5.43
C ASP A 83 -25.09 -11.65 -6.94
N MET A 84 -26.22 -12.07 -7.49
CA MET A 84 -26.50 -12.00 -8.93
C MET A 84 -26.69 -10.56 -9.40
N LYS A 85 -27.41 -9.73 -8.62
CA LYS A 85 -27.63 -8.32 -8.98
C LYS A 85 -26.32 -7.55 -8.96
N LEU A 86 -25.47 -7.84 -7.99
CA LEU A 86 -24.15 -7.22 -7.88
C LEU A 86 -23.25 -7.60 -9.07
N ARG A 87 -23.28 -8.86 -9.52
CA ARG A 87 -22.61 -9.27 -10.75
C ARG A 87 -23.14 -8.51 -11.96
N GLU A 88 -24.46 -8.39 -12.12
CA GLU A 88 -25.06 -7.67 -13.24
C GLU A 88 -24.64 -6.18 -13.26
N LEU A 89 -24.56 -5.53 -12.10
CA LEU A 89 -24.10 -4.14 -11.99
C LEU A 89 -22.62 -3.96 -12.35
N LEU A 90 -21.81 -4.97 -12.02
CA LEU A 90 -20.37 -4.99 -12.31
C LEU A 90 -20.06 -5.48 -13.73
N ASP A 91 -20.97 -6.22 -14.34
CA ASP A 91 -20.87 -6.72 -15.71
C ASP A 91 -21.23 -5.62 -16.71
N VAL A 92 -20.35 -4.62 -16.77
CA VAL A 92 -20.46 -3.54 -17.74
C VAL A 92 -20.19 -4.13 -19.12
N SER A 93 -21.26 -4.37 -19.89
CA SER A 93 -21.27 -5.00 -21.23
C SER A 93 -20.32 -4.40 -22.26
N THR A 94 -19.79 -3.20 -22.00
CA THR A 94 -18.83 -2.49 -22.85
C THR A 94 -17.37 -2.94 -22.63
N LEU A 95 -17.07 -3.68 -21.56
CA LEU A 95 -15.71 -3.98 -21.15
C LEU A 95 -15.25 -5.34 -21.67
N VAL A 96 -14.17 -5.33 -22.46
CA VAL A 96 -13.60 -6.52 -23.10
C VAL A 96 -12.84 -7.37 -22.08
N GLY A 97 -12.92 -8.70 -22.21
CA GLY A 97 -12.19 -9.65 -21.37
C GLY A 97 -12.96 -10.09 -20.13
N LYS A 98 -12.39 -11.06 -19.40
CA LYS A 98 -13.03 -11.65 -18.22
C LYS A 98 -13.09 -10.63 -17.09
N MET A 99 -14.26 -10.52 -16.45
CA MET A 99 -14.48 -9.65 -15.30
C MET A 99 -13.43 -9.87 -14.20
N GLU A 100 -13.11 -11.13 -13.90
CA GLU A 100 -12.15 -11.53 -12.85
C GLU A 100 -10.79 -10.85 -12.98
N ASN A 101 -10.30 -10.66 -14.21
CA ASN A 101 -8.99 -10.07 -14.45
C ASN A 101 -8.94 -8.57 -14.11
N ARG A 102 -10.10 -7.92 -14.05
CA ARG A 102 -10.25 -6.51 -13.72
C ARG A 102 -10.52 -6.29 -12.23
N MET A 103 -10.59 -7.36 -11.45
CA MET A 103 -10.83 -7.29 -10.01
C MET A 103 -9.53 -6.97 -9.27
N LEU A 104 -9.67 -6.22 -8.19
CA LEU A 104 -8.64 -5.91 -7.21
C LEU A 104 -9.24 -6.10 -5.82
N THR A 105 -8.65 -6.99 -5.02
CA THR A 105 -9.04 -7.18 -3.62
C THR A 105 -7.87 -6.79 -2.72
N VAL A 106 -8.04 -5.75 -1.91
CA VAL A 106 -7.08 -5.34 -0.89
C VAL A 106 -7.47 -6.00 0.43
N VAL A 107 -6.54 -6.77 1.00
CA VAL A 107 -6.71 -7.46 2.28
C VAL A 107 -5.97 -6.65 3.33
N SER A 108 -6.69 -6.14 4.32
CA SER A 108 -6.13 -5.27 5.37
C SER A 108 -6.56 -5.70 6.75
N GLY A 109 -5.74 -5.45 7.76
CA GLY A 109 -6.10 -5.70 9.15
C GLY A 109 -5.01 -5.27 10.12
N PRO A 110 -5.35 -5.01 11.40
CA PRO A 110 -4.34 -4.77 12.43
C PRO A 110 -3.48 -6.02 12.69
N ASP A 111 -4.06 -7.21 12.54
CA ASP A 111 -3.42 -8.50 12.81
C ASP A 111 -3.89 -9.58 11.82
N MET A 112 -3.49 -10.83 12.04
CA MET A 112 -3.78 -11.97 11.15
C MET A 112 -5.19 -12.56 11.35
N VAL A 113 -5.95 -12.07 12.34
CA VAL A 113 -7.29 -12.56 12.68
C VAL A 113 -8.35 -11.55 12.23
N ASN A 114 -8.13 -10.28 12.55
CA ASN A 114 -9.04 -9.18 12.25
C ASN A 114 -8.80 -8.68 10.82
N ILE A 115 -9.26 -9.45 9.83
CA ILE A 115 -9.06 -9.15 8.41
C ILE A 115 -10.31 -8.53 7.79
N THR A 116 -10.11 -7.43 7.06
CA THR A 116 -11.09 -6.75 6.22
C THR A 116 -10.70 -6.90 4.76
N TYR A 117 -11.71 -7.07 3.89
CA TYR A 117 -11.54 -7.17 2.45
C TYR A 117 -12.16 -5.94 1.79
N LEU A 118 -11.38 -5.20 1.02
CA LEU A 118 -11.87 -4.11 0.19
C LEU A 118 -11.83 -4.56 -1.27
N ASN A 119 -13.00 -4.61 -1.91
CA ASN A 119 -13.12 -5.08 -3.27
C ASN A 119 -13.35 -3.92 -4.24
N PHE A 120 -12.57 -3.92 -5.31
CA PHE A 120 -12.60 -2.94 -6.37
C PHE A 120 -12.60 -3.65 -7.73
N MET A 121 -13.18 -2.99 -8.73
CA MET A 121 -13.06 -3.39 -10.14
C MET A 121 -12.53 -2.22 -10.95
N ALA A 122 -11.45 -2.45 -11.69
CA ALA A 122 -10.91 -1.50 -12.65
C ALA A 122 -11.66 -1.55 -13.99
N PHE A 123 -11.51 -0.51 -14.80
CA PHE A 123 -12.02 -0.51 -16.17
C PHE A 123 -11.10 -1.24 -17.16
N GLN A 124 -9.84 -1.44 -16.81
CA GLN A 124 -8.82 -2.12 -17.62
C GLN A 124 -8.10 -3.17 -16.77
N GLU A 125 -7.76 -4.31 -17.38
CA GLU A 125 -7.09 -5.43 -16.70
C GLU A 125 -5.67 -5.03 -16.25
N GLU A 126 -4.97 -4.29 -17.08
CA GLU A 126 -3.60 -3.83 -16.85
C GLU A 126 -3.53 -2.94 -15.59
N ILE A 127 -4.54 -2.09 -15.39
CA ILE A 127 -4.66 -1.24 -14.20
C ILE A 127 -4.88 -2.10 -12.95
N ALA A 128 -5.79 -3.06 -12.98
CA ALA A 128 -6.04 -3.91 -11.81
C ALA A 128 -4.78 -4.69 -11.41
N LYS A 129 -4.01 -5.17 -12.39
CA LYS A 129 -2.74 -5.85 -12.16
C LYS A 129 -1.66 -4.92 -11.61
N GLU A 130 -1.43 -3.77 -12.24
CA GLU A 130 -0.47 -2.74 -11.77
C GLU A 130 -0.75 -2.38 -10.31
N TRP A 131 -2.01 -2.10 -9.98
CA TRP A 131 -2.41 -1.71 -8.63
C TRP A 131 -2.18 -2.80 -7.60
N ALA A 132 -2.44 -4.08 -7.92
CA ALA A 132 -2.17 -5.17 -6.99
C ALA A 132 -0.66 -5.31 -6.71
N GLU A 133 0.17 -5.30 -7.76
CA GLU A 133 1.62 -5.45 -7.64
C GLU A 133 2.26 -4.28 -6.89
N GLU A 134 1.90 -3.04 -7.24
CA GLU A 134 2.44 -1.83 -6.62
C GLU A 134 1.98 -1.70 -5.16
N LEU A 135 0.70 -1.92 -4.86
CA LEU A 135 0.21 -1.86 -3.47
C LEU A 135 0.88 -2.90 -2.58
N PHE A 136 1.04 -4.13 -3.10
CA PHE A 136 1.75 -5.17 -2.37
C PHE A 136 3.22 -4.81 -2.17
N GLY A 137 3.88 -4.25 -3.18
CA GLY A 137 5.25 -3.76 -3.11
C GLY A 137 5.44 -2.65 -2.06
N LEU A 138 4.50 -1.72 -1.96
CA LEU A 138 4.50 -0.67 -0.92
C LEU A 138 4.30 -1.25 0.48
N ALA A 139 3.31 -2.13 0.65
CA ALA A 139 2.98 -2.74 1.94
C ALA A 139 4.13 -3.63 2.47
N SER A 140 4.80 -4.35 1.56
CA SER A 140 5.92 -5.24 1.89
C SER A 140 7.28 -4.54 1.94
N ASN A 141 7.35 -3.22 1.69
CA ASN A 141 8.61 -2.49 1.69
C ASN A 141 9.21 -2.40 3.10
N LEU A 142 10.37 -3.04 3.31
CA LEU A 142 11.04 -3.09 4.61
C LEU A 142 11.44 -1.71 5.14
N LEU A 143 11.79 -0.76 4.27
CA LEU A 143 12.14 0.60 4.70
C LEU A 143 10.89 1.39 5.12
N ALA A 144 9.75 1.16 4.47
CA ALA A 144 8.46 1.74 4.87
C ALA A 144 8.01 1.21 6.25
N GLN A 145 8.19 -0.10 6.48
CA GLN A 145 7.86 -0.74 7.76
C GLN A 145 8.80 -0.30 8.90
N ASN A 146 10.03 0.12 8.57
CA ASN A 146 11.03 0.60 9.52
C ASN A 146 11.24 2.11 9.41
N MET A 147 10.14 2.86 9.30
CA MET A 147 10.16 4.31 9.16
C MET A 147 10.77 5.03 10.39
N SER A 148 11.47 6.15 10.15
CA SER A 148 12.04 6.95 11.23
C SER A 148 10.94 7.68 12.05
N ARG A 149 11.29 8.16 13.25
CA ARG A 149 10.38 8.95 14.07
C ARG A 149 9.87 10.20 13.33
N GLU A 150 10.73 10.86 12.55
CA GLU A 150 10.32 12.01 11.73
C GLU A 150 9.28 11.63 10.69
N ALA A 151 9.51 10.55 9.94
CA ALA A 151 8.55 10.06 8.95
C ALA A 151 7.22 9.64 9.62
N CYS A 152 7.27 9.09 10.84
CA CYS A 152 6.08 8.70 11.60
C CYS A 152 5.25 9.94 12.00
N LEU A 153 5.93 11.01 12.45
CA LEU A 153 5.28 12.29 12.74
C LEU A 153 4.69 12.93 11.49
N GLU A 154 5.43 12.92 10.38
CA GLU A 154 4.94 13.38 9.07
C GLU A 154 3.66 12.64 8.67
N LYS A 155 3.68 11.30 8.70
CA LYS A 155 2.52 10.45 8.42
C LYS A 155 1.32 10.76 9.34
N ALA A 156 1.56 10.99 10.63
CA ALA A 156 0.51 11.35 11.58
C ALA A 156 -0.14 12.71 11.24
N ILE A 157 0.66 13.70 10.86
CA ILE A 157 0.20 15.02 10.42
C ILE A 157 -0.64 14.90 9.14
N PHE A 158 -0.18 14.12 8.16
CA PHE A 158 -0.95 13.82 6.95
C PHE A 158 -2.30 13.17 7.26
N ARG A 159 -2.35 12.25 8.23
CA ARG A 159 -3.60 11.61 8.63
C ARG A 159 -4.59 12.59 9.27
N MET A 160 -4.11 13.48 10.15
CA MET A 160 -4.96 14.44 10.87
C MET A 160 -5.57 15.50 9.95
N PHE A 161 -4.83 15.91 8.91
CA PHE A 161 -5.25 16.96 7.98
C PHE A 161 -5.46 16.43 6.56
N SER A 162 -5.83 15.15 6.40
CA SER A 162 -5.94 14.48 5.10
C SER A 162 -6.87 15.21 4.11
N ALA A 163 -7.89 15.91 4.62
CA ALA A 163 -8.82 16.72 3.83
C ALA A 163 -8.32 18.13 3.47
N ASP A 164 -7.29 18.65 4.16
CA ASP A 164 -6.78 20.02 3.98
C ASP A 164 -5.26 20.00 3.82
N ARG A 165 -4.84 19.84 2.56
CA ARG A 165 -3.42 19.80 2.18
C ARG A 165 -2.64 21.04 2.60
N LYS A 166 -3.29 22.21 2.65
CA LYS A 166 -2.63 23.45 3.11
C LYS A 166 -2.32 23.37 4.59
N ARG A 167 -3.25 22.84 5.39
CA ARG A 167 -3.00 22.59 6.83
C ARG A 167 -1.92 21.56 7.06
N VAL A 168 -1.81 20.52 6.22
CA VAL A 168 -0.69 19.57 6.28
C VAL A 168 0.63 20.32 6.11
N GLU A 169 0.78 21.11 5.05
CA GLU A 169 2.02 21.85 4.76
C GLU A 169 2.38 22.81 5.90
N THR A 170 1.42 23.59 6.40
CA THR A 170 1.64 24.50 7.56
C THR A 170 2.03 23.74 8.83
N ALA A 171 1.41 22.58 9.11
CA ALA A 171 1.73 21.80 10.30
C ALA A 171 3.13 21.16 10.20
N LEU A 172 3.53 20.69 9.02
CA LEU A 172 4.88 20.18 8.78
C LEU A 172 5.93 21.28 8.99
N GLU A 173 5.70 22.48 8.45
CA GLU A 173 6.57 23.64 8.63
C GLU A 173 6.72 24.01 10.11
N ASN A 174 5.62 24.06 10.86
CA ASN A 174 5.65 24.33 12.31
C ASN A 174 6.42 23.25 13.10
N CYS A 175 6.45 22.02 12.61
CA CYS A 175 7.22 20.93 13.19
C CYS A 175 8.67 20.84 12.67
N ASN A 176 9.11 21.78 11.83
CA ASN A 176 10.40 21.76 11.13
C ASN A 176 10.62 20.47 10.30
N LEU A 177 9.53 19.89 9.78
CA LEU A 177 9.54 18.78 8.85
C LEU A 177 9.42 19.34 7.43
N PRO A 178 10.07 18.74 6.41
CA PRO A 178 10.00 19.26 5.06
C PRO A 178 8.61 19.08 4.46
N SER A 179 8.06 20.17 3.93
CA SER A 179 6.85 20.23 3.14
C SER A 179 7.19 20.09 1.64
N GLY A 180 6.98 18.91 1.08
CA GLY A 180 7.06 18.67 -0.37
C GLY A 180 8.47 18.43 -0.94
N ARG A 181 8.48 17.77 -2.12
CA ARG A 181 9.59 17.10 -2.84
C ARG A 181 9.98 15.73 -2.27
N VAL A 182 10.08 14.77 -3.20
CA VAL A 182 10.54 13.38 -3.00
C VAL A 182 11.76 13.40 -2.09
N ARG A 183 11.58 12.92 -0.86
CA ARG A 183 12.64 12.93 0.13
C ARG A 183 13.41 11.62 -0.07
N SER A 184 14.68 11.74 -0.44
CA SER A 184 15.64 10.64 -0.29
C SER A 184 15.97 10.49 1.20
N THR A 185 14.99 10.10 2.03
CA THR A 185 15.17 9.81 3.47
C THR A 185 16.10 8.62 3.71
N TYR A 186 16.41 7.87 2.65
CA TYR A 186 17.17 6.63 2.74
C TYR A 186 18.68 6.82 2.83
N SER A 187 19.24 8.01 2.61
CA SER A 187 20.71 8.17 2.73
C SER A 187 21.19 8.05 4.17
N LEU A 188 20.41 8.56 5.14
CA LEU A 188 20.77 8.51 6.57
C LEU A 188 20.45 7.15 7.20
N SER A 189 19.36 6.48 6.79
CA SER A 189 19.06 5.14 7.28
C SER A 189 20.04 4.10 6.72
N LEU A 190 20.38 4.12 5.42
CA LEU A 190 21.38 3.19 4.87
C LEU A 190 22.75 3.34 5.55
N SER A 191 23.19 4.57 5.83
CA SER A 191 24.48 4.79 6.51
C SER A 191 24.50 4.23 7.93
N LEU A 192 23.38 4.31 8.67
CA LEU A 192 23.24 3.72 10.01
C LEU A 192 23.13 2.18 9.95
N TYR A 193 22.44 1.63 8.95
CA TYR A 193 22.36 0.18 8.76
C TYR A 193 23.69 -0.44 8.31
N HIS A 194 24.53 0.27 7.56
CA HIS A 194 25.87 -0.20 7.17
C HIS A 194 26.93 -0.07 8.28
N SER A 195 26.64 0.65 9.37
CA SER A 195 27.60 0.91 10.46
C SER A 195 27.26 0.23 11.79
N LEU A 196 26.18 -0.55 11.86
CA LEU A 196 25.82 -1.33 13.04
C LEU A 196 26.49 -2.72 13.03
N PRO A 197 27.34 -3.06 14.01
CA PRO A 197 27.82 -4.43 14.17
C PRO A 197 26.66 -5.36 14.52
N LEU A 198 26.73 -6.58 13.99
CA LEU A 198 25.69 -7.59 13.96
C LEU A 198 25.11 -8.12 15.31
N PRO A 199 25.60 -7.81 16.54
CA PRO A 199 24.95 -8.35 17.73
C PRO A 199 23.95 -7.40 18.42
N ILE A 200 23.73 -6.17 17.95
CA ILE A 200 22.78 -5.25 18.61
C ILE A 200 21.38 -5.36 17.98
N TYR A 201 20.78 -6.54 18.08
CA TYR A 201 19.36 -6.77 17.77
C TYR A 201 18.46 -7.12 19.00
N PRO A 202 18.68 -6.66 20.25
CA PRO A 202 17.73 -6.97 21.33
C PRO A 202 16.59 -5.94 21.51
N CYS A 203 16.52 -4.86 20.71
CA CYS A 203 15.45 -3.85 20.84
C CYS A 203 14.38 -3.87 19.73
N PHE A 204 14.45 -4.82 18.79
CA PHE A 204 13.47 -4.96 17.69
C PHE A 204 12.20 -5.74 18.08
N GLN A 205 11.92 -5.84 19.38
CA GLN A 205 10.87 -6.69 19.93
C GLN A 205 9.60 -5.90 20.29
N VAL A 206 9.14 -5.00 19.43
CA VAL A 206 7.75 -4.50 19.41
C VAL A 206 7.31 -4.05 18.00
N CYS A 207 7.54 -4.85 16.96
CA CYS A 207 6.82 -4.68 15.69
C CYS A 207 6.27 -6.03 15.27
N SER A 208 5.05 -6.28 15.73
CA SER A 208 4.23 -7.45 15.45
C SER A 208 3.98 -7.59 13.94
N SER A 209 4.79 -8.37 13.24
CA SER A 209 4.41 -8.93 11.94
C SER A 209 5.12 -10.27 11.71
N PRO A 210 4.41 -11.41 11.75
CA PRO A 210 4.98 -12.75 11.56
C PRO A 210 5.34 -13.08 10.09
N PHE A 211 5.37 -12.09 9.19
CA PHE A 211 5.65 -12.29 7.76
C PHE A 211 7.08 -12.78 7.48
N PHE A 212 8.02 -12.64 8.43
CA PHE A 212 9.42 -12.95 8.18
C PHE A 212 9.73 -14.46 8.08
N ILE A 213 8.86 -15.34 8.58
CA ILE A 213 9.14 -16.78 8.58
C ILE A 213 8.82 -17.43 7.22
N TYR A 214 7.90 -16.86 6.41
CA TYR A 214 7.47 -17.49 5.16
C TYR A 214 8.24 -17.06 3.90
N MET A 215 8.93 -15.91 3.92
CA MET A 215 9.69 -15.40 2.77
C MET A 215 11.08 -16.05 2.57
N LEU A 216 11.51 -16.93 3.48
CA LEU A 216 12.80 -17.65 3.39
C LEU A 216 12.63 -19.15 3.04
N SER A 217 11.43 -19.60 2.68
CA SER A 217 11.15 -21.01 2.37
C SER A 217 10.62 -21.30 0.96
N PHE A 218 10.81 -20.39 0.00
CA PHE A 218 10.62 -20.67 -1.43
C PHE A 218 11.72 -20.03 -2.27
#